data_AF-A0A9E0WNU9-F1
#
_entry.id   AF-A0A9E0WNU9-F1
#
_cell.length_a   1.000
_cell.length_b   1.000
_cell.length_c   1.000
_cell.angle_alpha   90.00
_cell.angle_beta   90.00
_cell.angle_gamma   90.00
#
_symmetry.space_group_name_H-M   'P 1'
#
loop_
_entity.id
_entity.type
_entity.pdbx_description
1 polymer ?
#
loop_
_entity_poly.entity_id
_entity_poly.type
_entity_poly.pdbx_seq_one_letter_code
_entity_poly.pdbx_strand_id
1 'polypeptide(L)'
;IDVLRQILDNLVLFSFDQENLMNQFKSIEVNHNEYGKFLRKQNNLREHFEHIDDSLFSLSLRQPAISERVNAQITDVFYNIDKSLGQLSENQIYQGVASQQYTITATNELASFLSDVLDNMNMQMNPSMGQGQGQGDQQLPDIIMSQEELNKKMEEGMKKGEQGKKPKDGEKGESGEGENEQEGKDGQPKGGKEGKEGKEGEKKGQGEGEGQGEGEGDSEMQNGELYEIYQRQQQLRQALENRLGKDGKKGLGGELIKQMEEIELDLINKGFTNQTLQKMMDLQHQLLKLENATFMQGQDNKRKSETNNKDFDNTVPNQIPKAKEYFNTTEILNRQALPLQQIYKKKVQEYFKKSNDQF
;
A
#
# COMPACT_ATOMS: atom_id res chain seq x y z
N ILE A 1 -11.29 -17.95 6.49
CA ILE A 1 -10.89 -17.23 5.27
C ILE A 1 -12.07 -17.12 4.31
N ASP A 2 -12.67 -18.22 3.85
CA ASP A 2 -13.75 -18.16 2.83
C ASP A 2 -14.99 -17.39 3.29
N VAL A 3 -15.41 -17.55 4.55
CA VAL A 3 -16.52 -16.77 5.12
C VAL A 3 -16.23 -15.27 5.12
N LEU A 4 -14.98 -14.86 5.40
CA LEU A 4 -14.56 -13.46 5.42
C LEU A 4 -14.60 -12.86 4.00
N ARG A 5 -14.16 -13.63 3.00
CA ARG A 5 -14.27 -13.24 1.58
C ARG A 5 -15.72 -13.07 1.15
N GLN A 6 -16.60 -14.00 1.50
CA GLN A 6 -18.02 -13.91 1.17
C GLN A 6 -18.69 -12.69 1.83
N ILE A 7 -18.36 -12.38 3.08
CA ILE A 7 -18.84 -11.18 3.77
C ILE A 7 -18.36 -9.91 3.04
N LEU A 8 -17.08 -9.88 2.64
CA LEU A 8 -16.50 -8.75 1.92
C LEU A 8 -17.17 -8.56 0.55
N ASP A 9 -17.45 -9.64 -0.19
CA ASP A 9 -18.19 -9.58 -1.46
C ASP A 9 -19.61 -9.01 -1.27
N ASN A 10 -20.30 -9.43 -0.21
CA ASN A 10 -21.65 -8.93 0.11
C ASN A 10 -21.62 -7.44 0.49
N LEU A 11 -20.62 -7.00 1.28
CA LEU A 11 -20.42 -5.57 1.59
C LEU A 11 -20.12 -4.76 0.33
N VAL A 12 -19.35 -5.33 -0.60
CA VAL A 12 -19.03 -4.68 -1.86
C VAL A 12 -20.27 -4.48 -2.71
N LEU A 13 -21.09 -5.52 -2.85
CA LEU A 13 -22.36 -5.47 -3.57
C LEU A 13 -23.32 -4.45 -2.95
N PHE A 14 -23.51 -4.49 -1.64
CA PHE A 14 -24.36 -3.55 -0.92
C PHE A 14 -23.96 -2.09 -1.17
N SER A 15 -22.66 -1.78 -1.09
CA SER A 15 -22.14 -0.43 -1.32
C SER A 15 -22.44 0.08 -2.74
N PHE A 16 -22.29 -0.78 -3.77
CA PHE A 16 -22.61 -0.42 -5.15
C PHE A 16 -24.11 -0.19 -5.35
N ASP A 17 -24.96 -1.03 -4.76
CA ASP A 17 -26.41 -0.85 -4.85
C ASP A 17 -26.86 0.44 -4.14
N GLN A 18 -26.26 0.75 -2.98
CA GLN A 18 -26.50 1.98 -2.24
C GLN A 18 -26.02 3.21 -3.01
N GLU A 19 -24.86 3.15 -3.67
CA GLU A 19 -24.35 4.23 -4.53
C GLU A 19 -25.25 4.48 -5.75
N ASN A 20 -25.69 3.40 -6.42
CA ASN A 20 -26.61 3.50 -7.53
C ASN A 20 -27.94 4.15 -7.09
N LEU A 21 -28.49 3.70 -5.96
CA LEU A 21 -29.70 4.28 -5.40
C LEU A 21 -29.52 5.76 -5.00
N MET A 22 -28.38 6.11 -4.41
CA MET A 22 -28.05 7.50 -4.11
C MET A 22 -28.03 8.37 -5.38
N ASN A 23 -27.42 7.89 -6.45
CA ASN A 23 -27.39 8.60 -7.73
C ASN A 23 -28.79 8.71 -8.37
N GLN A 24 -29.64 7.70 -8.20
CA GLN A 24 -31.05 7.77 -8.59
C GLN A 24 -31.78 8.89 -7.84
N PHE A 25 -31.65 8.99 -6.52
CA PHE A 25 -32.25 10.06 -5.73
C PHE A 25 -31.70 11.45 -6.06
N LYS A 26 -30.40 11.58 -6.36
CA LYS A 26 -29.80 12.85 -6.83
C LYS A 26 -30.41 13.36 -8.14
N SER A 27 -30.93 12.45 -8.97
CA SER A 27 -31.44 12.78 -10.30
C SER A 27 -32.95 13.08 -10.35
N ILE A 28 -33.67 12.87 -9.25
CA ILE A 28 -35.14 13.02 -9.21
C ILE A 28 -35.60 14.06 -8.20
N GLU A 29 -36.82 14.53 -8.39
CA GLU A 29 -37.55 15.36 -7.45
C GLU A 29 -38.59 14.53 -6.66
N VAL A 30 -39.14 15.13 -5.61
CA VAL A 30 -40.12 14.49 -4.70
C VAL A 30 -41.38 14.02 -5.43
N ASN A 31 -41.82 14.76 -6.45
CA ASN A 31 -43.01 14.48 -7.25
C ASN A 31 -42.78 13.40 -8.33
N HIS A 32 -41.57 12.85 -8.45
CA HIS A 32 -41.25 11.85 -9.45
C HIS A 32 -42.00 10.53 -9.18
N ASN A 33 -42.58 9.94 -10.22
CA ASN A 33 -43.39 8.72 -10.10
C ASN A 33 -42.62 7.51 -9.52
N GLU A 34 -41.31 7.42 -9.78
CA GLU A 34 -40.44 6.36 -9.23
C GLU A 34 -39.99 6.61 -7.78
N TYR A 35 -40.30 7.76 -7.15
CA TYR A 35 -39.83 8.09 -5.79
C TYR A 35 -40.16 6.99 -4.77
N GLY A 36 -41.41 6.54 -4.76
CA GLY A 36 -41.86 5.48 -3.86
C GLY A 36 -41.16 4.13 -4.11
N LYS A 37 -40.76 3.84 -5.36
CA LYS A 37 -39.99 2.63 -5.69
C LYS A 37 -38.57 2.74 -5.15
N PHE A 38 -37.93 3.90 -5.26
CA PHE A 38 -36.59 4.11 -4.72
C PHE A 38 -36.59 4.07 -3.19
N LEU A 39 -37.64 4.58 -2.54
CA LEU A 39 -37.79 4.46 -1.08
C LEU A 39 -37.92 3.00 -0.64
N ARG A 40 -38.69 2.18 -1.37
CA ARG A 40 -38.75 0.72 -1.13
C ARG A 40 -37.39 0.05 -1.35
N LYS A 41 -36.64 0.44 -2.38
CA LYS A 41 -35.28 -0.06 -2.57
C LYS A 41 -34.36 0.32 -1.41
N GLN A 42 -34.47 1.53 -0.85
CA GLN A 42 -33.68 1.93 0.32
C GLN A 42 -33.99 1.05 1.53
N ASN A 43 -35.27 0.73 1.74
CA ASN A 43 -35.67 -0.19 2.81
C ASN A 43 -35.16 -1.62 2.56
N ASN A 44 -35.24 -2.12 1.33
CA ASN A 44 -34.70 -3.44 0.99
C ASN A 44 -33.18 -3.50 1.21
N LEU A 45 -32.45 -2.42 0.90
CA LEU A 45 -31.01 -2.35 1.18
C LEU A 45 -30.73 -2.38 2.68
N ARG A 46 -31.54 -1.71 3.50
CA ARG A 46 -31.47 -1.83 4.96
C ARG A 46 -31.61 -3.28 5.42
N GLU A 47 -32.62 -3.99 4.94
CA GLU A 47 -32.86 -5.41 5.26
C GLU A 47 -31.70 -6.30 4.76
N HIS A 48 -31.17 -6.04 3.56
CA HIS A 48 -30.00 -6.76 3.06
C HIS A 48 -28.78 -6.57 3.97
N PHE A 49 -28.59 -5.37 4.52
CA PHE A 49 -27.49 -5.10 5.44
C PHE A 49 -27.66 -5.83 6.77
N GLU A 50 -28.89 -6.06 7.26
CA GLU A 50 -29.15 -6.92 8.44
C GLU A 50 -28.61 -8.35 8.25
N HIS A 51 -28.75 -8.93 7.05
CA HIS A 51 -28.16 -10.24 6.77
C HIS A 51 -26.63 -10.23 6.74
N ILE A 52 -26.02 -9.10 6.35
CA ILE A 52 -24.58 -8.91 6.40
C ILE A 52 -24.13 -8.75 7.85
N ASP A 53 -24.87 -8.01 8.67
CA ASP A 53 -24.65 -7.85 10.12
C ASP A 53 -24.66 -9.21 10.83
N ASP A 54 -25.66 -10.07 10.61
CA ASP A 54 -25.71 -11.41 11.21
C ASP A 54 -24.41 -12.22 10.93
N SER A 55 -23.88 -12.09 9.72
CA SER A 55 -22.64 -12.74 9.29
C SER A 55 -21.41 -12.12 9.95
N LEU A 56 -21.37 -10.79 10.07
CA LEU A 56 -20.31 -10.04 10.74
C LEU A 56 -20.30 -10.25 12.26
N PHE A 57 -21.46 -10.35 12.88
CA PHE A 57 -21.63 -10.67 14.29
C PHE A 57 -21.15 -12.10 14.57
N SER A 58 -21.52 -13.06 13.71
CA SER A 58 -21.01 -14.43 13.81
C SER A 58 -19.47 -14.49 13.68
N LEU A 59 -18.89 -13.63 12.85
CA LEU A 59 -17.44 -13.48 12.73
C LEU A 59 -16.83 -12.83 13.99
N SER A 60 -17.46 -11.78 14.52
CA SER A 60 -16.97 -11.05 15.70
C SER A 60 -16.96 -11.91 16.97
N LEU A 61 -17.91 -12.85 17.10
CA LEU A 61 -17.91 -13.86 18.15
C LEU A 61 -16.72 -14.83 18.05
N ARG A 62 -16.29 -15.16 16.83
CA ARG A 62 -15.16 -16.08 16.58
C ARG A 62 -13.81 -15.40 16.72
N GLN A 63 -13.74 -14.11 16.42
CA GLN A 63 -12.53 -13.31 16.55
C GLN A 63 -12.77 -12.09 17.46
N PRO A 64 -12.62 -12.24 18.78
CA PRO A 64 -12.86 -11.15 19.73
C PRO A 64 -12.01 -9.91 19.45
N ALA A 65 -10.81 -10.08 18.91
CA ALA A 65 -9.86 -9.00 18.65
C ALA A 65 -10.35 -7.96 17.62
N ILE A 66 -11.29 -8.33 16.73
CA ILE A 66 -11.85 -7.42 15.72
C ILE A 66 -13.25 -6.91 16.10
N SER A 67 -13.83 -7.44 17.17
CA SER A 67 -15.27 -7.28 17.48
C SER A 67 -15.68 -5.83 17.73
N GLU A 68 -14.94 -5.10 18.56
CA GLU A 68 -15.24 -3.69 18.89
C GLU A 68 -15.32 -2.82 17.63
N ARG A 69 -14.31 -2.93 16.76
CA ARG A 69 -14.21 -2.13 15.55
C ARG A 69 -15.28 -2.51 14.52
N VAL A 70 -15.59 -3.80 14.37
CA VAL A 70 -16.68 -4.26 13.50
C VAL A 70 -18.03 -3.73 13.99
N ASN A 71 -18.34 -3.87 15.28
CA ASN A 71 -19.61 -3.41 15.85
C ASN A 71 -19.80 -1.89 15.76
N ALA A 72 -18.73 -1.12 15.96
CA ALA A 72 -18.77 0.34 15.80
C ALA A 72 -19.15 0.73 14.37
N GLN A 73 -18.49 0.13 13.37
CA GLN A 73 -18.75 0.42 11.97
C GLN A 73 -20.15 -0.05 11.51
N ILE A 74 -20.62 -1.20 11.99
CA ILE A 74 -22.01 -1.67 11.75
C ILE A 74 -23.02 -0.66 12.31
N THR A 75 -22.77 -0.15 13.51
CA THR A 75 -23.62 0.86 14.15
C THR A 75 -23.68 2.13 13.31
N ASP A 76 -22.54 2.60 12.79
CA ASP A 76 -22.47 3.76 11.92
C ASP A 76 -23.22 3.55 10.59
N VAL A 77 -23.13 2.35 10.01
CA VAL A 77 -23.89 2.00 8.80
C VAL A 77 -25.39 2.05 9.09
N PHE A 78 -25.89 1.37 10.11
CA PHE A 78 -27.32 1.38 10.45
C PHE A 78 -27.84 2.78 10.77
N TYR A 79 -27.09 3.55 11.57
CA TYR A 79 -27.45 4.92 11.89
C TYR A 79 -27.67 5.76 10.62
N ASN A 80 -26.77 5.65 9.65
CA ASN A 80 -26.87 6.42 8.41
C ASN A 80 -27.93 5.88 7.45
N ILE A 81 -28.15 4.56 7.38
CA ILE A 81 -29.23 3.96 6.58
C ILE A 81 -30.59 4.41 7.11
N ASP A 82 -30.81 4.27 8.43
CA ASP A 82 -32.08 4.62 9.06
C ASP A 82 -32.36 6.12 8.93
N LYS A 83 -31.33 6.94 9.11
CA LYS A 83 -31.43 8.38 8.90
C LYS A 83 -31.75 8.73 7.45
N SER A 84 -31.13 8.06 6.48
CA SER A 84 -31.44 8.26 5.07
C SER A 84 -32.89 7.88 4.75
N LEU A 85 -33.37 6.77 5.29
CA LEU A 85 -34.74 6.30 5.09
C LEU A 85 -35.76 7.28 5.69
N GLY A 86 -35.51 7.76 6.91
CA GLY A 86 -36.34 8.78 7.56
C GLY A 86 -36.40 10.07 6.75
N GLN A 87 -35.25 10.63 6.38
CA GLN A 87 -35.17 11.87 5.59
C GLN A 87 -35.83 11.73 4.22
N LEU A 88 -35.61 10.61 3.51
CA LEU A 88 -36.27 10.35 2.23
C LEU A 88 -37.78 10.14 2.41
N SER A 89 -38.24 9.50 3.48
CA SER A 89 -39.68 9.38 3.75
C SER A 89 -40.35 10.74 4.03
N GLU A 90 -39.60 11.70 4.57
CA GLU A 90 -40.01 13.08 4.80
C GLU A 90 -39.80 13.99 3.58
N ASN A 91 -39.43 13.42 2.42
CA ASN A 91 -39.15 14.14 1.18
C ASN A 91 -37.93 15.08 1.23
N GLN A 92 -37.05 14.89 2.21
CA GLN A 92 -35.80 15.63 2.38
C GLN A 92 -34.68 15.00 1.54
N ILE A 93 -34.76 15.12 0.21
CA ILE A 93 -33.86 14.42 -0.72
C ILE A 93 -32.38 14.76 -0.48
N TYR A 94 -32.04 16.04 -0.33
CA TYR A 94 -30.64 16.46 -0.16
C TYR A 94 -30.01 15.87 1.10
N GLN A 95 -30.75 15.91 2.21
CA GLN A 95 -30.31 15.35 3.49
C GLN A 95 -30.22 13.82 3.39
N GLY A 96 -31.26 13.19 2.83
CA GLY A 96 -31.32 11.74 2.64
C GLY A 96 -30.14 11.23 1.81
N VAL A 97 -29.87 11.87 0.68
CA VAL A 97 -28.70 11.58 -0.18
C VAL A 97 -27.38 11.74 0.56
N ALA A 98 -27.24 12.77 1.41
CA ALA A 98 -26.03 12.93 2.22
C ALA A 98 -25.87 11.78 3.23
N SER A 99 -26.96 11.34 3.86
CA SER A 99 -26.96 10.15 4.72
C SER A 99 -26.69 8.85 3.96
N GLN A 100 -27.15 8.72 2.71
CA GLN A 100 -26.76 7.60 1.84
C GLN A 100 -25.26 7.63 1.54
N GLN A 101 -24.65 8.80 1.37
CA GLN A 101 -23.20 8.92 1.19
C GLN A 101 -22.44 8.46 2.44
N TYR A 102 -22.87 8.86 3.64
CA TYR A 102 -22.26 8.39 4.89
C TYR A 102 -22.39 6.88 5.09
N THR A 103 -23.52 6.30 4.66
CA THR A 103 -23.72 4.83 4.63
C THR A 103 -22.64 4.16 3.77
N ILE A 104 -22.39 4.69 2.57
CA ILE A 104 -21.36 4.18 1.65
C ILE A 104 -19.98 4.30 2.28
N THR A 105 -19.66 5.44 2.91
CA THR A 105 -18.38 5.65 3.60
C THR A 105 -18.15 4.62 4.70
N ALA A 106 -19.09 4.47 5.64
CA ALA A 106 -18.97 3.52 6.74
C ALA A 106 -18.86 2.07 6.26
N THR A 107 -19.64 1.70 5.22
CA THR A 107 -19.53 0.37 4.59
C THR A 107 -18.15 0.14 3.98
N ASN A 108 -17.56 1.16 3.36
CA ASN A 108 -16.25 1.08 2.73
C ASN A 108 -15.12 1.01 3.75
N GLU A 109 -15.22 1.74 4.87
CA GLU A 109 -14.30 1.63 6.00
C GLU A 109 -14.33 0.22 6.59
N LEU A 110 -15.53 -0.34 6.78
CA LEU A 110 -15.72 -1.71 7.24
C LEU A 110 -15.10 -2.73 6.27
N ALA A 111 -15.37 -2.61 4.97
CA ALA A 111 -14.81 -3.50 3.95
C ALA A 111 -13.28 -3.42 3.89
N SER A 112 -12.70 -2.21 3.98
CA SER A 112 -11.25 -2.01 4.03
C SER A 112 -10.65 -2.70 5.25
N PHE A 113 -11.23 -2.49 6.44
CA PHE A 113 -10.75 -3.11 7.66
C PHE A 113 -10.81 -4.64 7.60
N LEU A 114 -11.90 -5.22 7.08
CA LEU A 114 -12.02 -6.66 6.92
C LEU A 114 -11.05 -7.23 5.87
N SER A 115 -10.71 -6.45 4.83
CA SER A 115 -9.66 -6.81 3.88
C SER A 115 -8.31 -6.90 4.58
N ASP A 116 -7.95 -5.90 5.40
CA ASP A 116 -6.68 -5.91 6.14
C ASP A 116 -6.60 -7.11 7.10
N VAL A 117 -7.72 -7.45 7.74
CA VAL A 117 -7.82 -8.64 8.60
C VAL A 117 -7.66 -9.92 7.79
N LEU A 118 -8.28 -10.02 6.62
CA LEU A 118 -8.16 -11.17 5.71
C LEU A 118 -6.71 -11.37 5.29
N ASP A 119 -6.04 -10.28 4.91
CA ASP A 119 -4.65 -10.30 4.46
C ASP A 119 -3.72 -10.73 5.60
N ASN A 120 -3.91 -10.19 6.80
CA ASN A 120 -3.15 -10.59 7.98
C ASN A 120 -3.35 -12.09 8.31
N MET A 121 -4.59 -12.59 8.23
CA MET A 121 -4.87 -14.01 8.42
C MET A 121 -4.21 -14.89 7.35
N ASN A 122 -4.18 -14.46 6.08
CA ASN A 122 -3.49 -15.20 5.02
C ASN A 122 -1.97 -15.24 5.24
N MET A 123 -1.38 -14.14 5.74
CA MET A 123 0.04 -14.09 6.11
C MET A 123 0.35 -14.97 7.33
N GLN A 124 -0.55 -15.04 8.32
CA GLN A 124 -0.37 -15.87 9.52
C GLN A 124 -0.66 -17.36 9.29
N MET A 125 -1.53 -17.71 8.34
CA MET A 125 -1.77 -19.10 7.90
C MET A 125 -0.66 -19.66 7.03
N ASN A 126 0.47 -18.95 6.94
CA ASN A 126 1.72 -19.45 6.40
C ASN A 126 2.71 -19.87 7.53
N PRO A 127 2.41 -20.87 8.39
CA PRO A 127 3.39 -21.40 9.31
C PRO A 127 4.27 -22.44 8.60
N SER A 128 5.56 -22.15 8.62
CA SER A 128 6.67 -23.07 8.41
C SER A 128 6.52 -24.42 9.14
N MET A 129 7.18 -25.45 8.57
CA MET A 129 7.63 -26.70 9.21
C MET A 129 6.58 -27.76 9.57
N GLY A 130 6.17 -28.52 8.56
CA GLY A 130 5.78 -29.92 8.73
C GLY A 130 6.74 -30.78 7.92
N GLN A 131 7.61 -31.53 8.59
CA GLN A 131 8.47 -32.57 8.02
C GLN A 131 7.58 -33.73 7.54
N GLY A 132 6.86 -33.50 6.44
CA GLY A 132 5.94 -34.42 5.82
C GLY A 132 6.38 -34.62 4.39
N GLN A 133 7.00 -35.75 4.12
CA GLN A 133 7.32 -36.25 2.78
C GLN A 133 5.99 -36.52 2.05
N GLY A 134 5.37 -35.46 1.56
CA GLY A 134 4.21 -35.51 0.69
C GLY A 134 4.54 -34.72 -0.56
N GLN A 135 4.47 -35.38 -1.72
CA GLN A 135 4.39 -34.70 -3.02
C GLN A 135 3.10 -33.88 -3.07
N GLY A 136 3.09 -32.74 -2.38
CA GLY A 136 2.10 -31.68 -2.54
C GLY A 136 2.83 -30.48 -3.11
N ASP A 137 2.28 -29.88 -4.16
CA ASP A 137 2.85 -28.69 -4.80
C ASP A 137 3.21 -27.62 -3.75
N GLN A 138 4.50 -27.33 -3.61
CA GLN A 138 4.98 -26.29 -2.70
C GLN A 138 4.40 -24.94 -3.11
N GLN A 139 3.94 -24.15 -2.14
CA GLN A 139 3.48 -22.81 -2.42
C GLN A 139 4.68 -21.88 -2.64
N LEU A 140 4.50 -20.78 -3.38
CA LEU A 140 5.55 -19.78 -3.63
C LEU A 140 6.13 -19.18 -2.35
N PRO A 141 5.33 -18.90 -1.29
CA PRO A 141 5.90 -18.54 0.00
C PRO A 141 6.82 -19.62 0.56
N ASP A 142 6.46 -20.91 0.41
CA ASP A 142 7.30 -22.04 0.86
C ASP A 142 8.62 -22.09 0.08
N ILE A 143 8.58 -21.83 -1.22
CA ILE A 143 9.76 -21.76 -2.10
C ILE A 143 10.68 -20.62 -1.65
N ILE A 144 10.12 -19.45 -1.32
CA ILE A 144 10.87 -18.28 -0.84
C ILE A 144 11.55 -18.57 0.50
N MET A 145 10.81 -19.13 1.46
CA MET A 145 11.37 -19.51 2.76
C MET A 145 12.48 -20.55 2.63
N SER A 146 12.26 -21.56 1.79
CA SER A 146 13.27 -22.60 1.54
C SER A 146 14.51 -22.02 0.86
N GLN A 147 14.35 -21.02 -0.03
CA GLN A 147 15.48 -20.31 -0.63
C GLN A 147 16.24 -19.48 0.41
N GLU A 148 15.56 -18.84 1.37
CA GLU A 148 16.20 -18.11 2.47
C GLU A 148 17.02 -19.05 3.38
N GLU A 149 16.47 -20.23 3.71
CA GLU A 149 17.21 -21.24 4.49
C GLU A 149 18.47 -21.72 3.76
N LEU A 150 18.39 -21.91 2.44
CA LEU A 150 19.56 -22.25 1.62
C LEU A 150 20.62 -21.15 1.64
N ASN A 151 20.21 -19.88 1.58
CA ASN A 151 21.14 -18.75 1.67
C ASN A 151 21.88 -18.75 3.01
N LYS A 152 21.16 -19.01 4.11
CA LYS A 152 21.77 -19.13 5.46
C LYS A 152 22.74 -20.29 5.55
N LYS A 153 22.36 -21.48 5.08
CA LYS A 153 23.25 -22.65 5.05
C LYS A 153 24.51 -22.41 4.22
N MET A 154 24.37 -21.73 3.09
CA MET A 154 25.50 -21.34 2.25
C MET A 154 26.44 -20.38 3.00
N GLU A 155 25.90 -19.38 3.67
CA GLU A 155 26.68 -18.41 4.46
C GLU A 155 27.45 -19.12 5.61
N GLU A 156 26.81 -20.08 6.28
CA GLU A 156 27.45 -20.91 7.30
C GLU A 156 28.58 -21.79 6.73
N GLY A 157 28.35 -22.43 5.59
CA GLY A 157 29.37 -23.22 4.87
C GLY A 157 30.58 -22.39 4.47
N MET A 158 30.36 -21.15 4.02
CA MET A 158 31.46 -20.21 3.72
C MET A 158 32.25 -19.82 4.96
N LYS A 159 31.59 -19.55 6.10
CA LYS A 159 32.26 -19.21 7.36
C LYS A 159 33.11 -20.35 7.92
N LYS A 160 32.64 -21.60 7.78
CA LYS A 160 33.41 -22.80 8.16
C LYS A 160 34.65 -22.97 7.27
N GLY A 161 34.52 -22.74 5.96
CA GLY A 161 35.64 -22.79 5.01
C GLY A 161 36.70 -21.69 5.22
N GLU A 162 36.31 -20.50 5.68
CA GLU A 162 37.25 -19.41 6.01
C GLU A 162 38.02 -19.66 7.31
N GLN A 163 37.43 -20.34 8.30
CA GLN A 163 38.13 -20.71 9.54
C GLN A 163 39.18 -21.82 9.34
N GLY A 164 39.11 -22.59 8.25
CA GLY A 164 40.11 -23.61 7.88
C GLY A 164 41.40 -23.05 7.25
N LYS A 165 41.43 -21.78 6.84
CA LYS A 165 42.60 -21.11 6.23
C LYS A 165 43.32 -20.19 7.22
N LYS A 166 43.80 -20.72 8.34
CA LYS A 166 44.94 -20.12 9.07
C LYS A 166 46.21 -20.89 8.70
N PRO A 167 47.29 -20.24 8.24
CA PRO A 167 48.56 -20.93 8.11
C PRO A 167 49.06 -21.29 9.51
N LYS A 168 49.19 -22.59 9.77
CA LYS A 168 50.04 -23.11 10.85
C LYS A 168 51.49 -22.91 10.41
N ASP A 169 52.07 -21.77 10.76
CA ASP A 169 53.52 -21.68 10.94
C ASP A 169 53.86 -21.92 12.41
N GLY A 170 54.90 -22.72 12.61
CA GLY A 170 55.14 -23.53 13.79
C GLY A 170 55.67 -22.83 15.04
N GLU A 171 55.76 -23.67 16.07
CA GLU A 171 56.18 -23.42 17.44
C GLU A 171 57.59 -22.82 17.62
N LYS A 172 57.68 -21.86 18.55
CA LYS A 172 58.59 -21.79 19.72
C LYS A 172 58.31 -20.40 20.35
N GLY A 173 57.81 -20.23 21.56
CA GLY A 173 58.13 -20.90 22.81
C GLY A 173 59.14 -20.04 23.58
N GLU A 174 58.67 -19.06 24.37
CA GLU A 174 59.19 -18.69 25.71
C GLU A 174 58.48 -17.45 26.29
N SER A 175 57.80 -17.70 27.41
CA SER A 175 57.86 -16.98 28.70
C SER A 175 57.94 -15.45 28.77
N GLY A 176 56.95 -14.88 29.48
CA GLY A 176 57.23 -13.99 30.62
C GLY A 176 56.72 -12.55 30.52
N GLU A 177 55.81 -12.21 31.45
CA GLU A 177 55.62 -10.89 32.12
C GLU A 177 55.24 -9.69 31.21
N GLY A 178 54.38 -8.73 31.55
CA GLY A 178 53.77 -8.26 32.78
C GLY A 178 53.38 -6.79 32.51
N GLU A 179 52.19 -6.40 32.95
CA GLU A 179 51.77 -5.05 33.34
C GLU A 179 51.87 -3.81 32.40
N ASN A 180 50.69 -3.23 32.16
CA ASN A 180 50.27 -1.83 32.35
C ASN A 180 50.65 -0.65 31.43
N GLU A 181 49.63 0.22 31.34
CA GLU A 181 49.61 1.66 31.06
C GLU A 181 49.88 2.16 29.62
N GLN A 182 49.43 3.34 29.20
CA GLN A 182 48.19 4.12 29.31
C GLN A 182 48.37 5.27 28.29
N GLU A 183 47.25 5.86 27.81
CA GLU A 183 47.17 7.18 27.13
C GLU A 183 47.81 7.30 25.71
N GLY A 184 47.30 8.06 24.75
CA GLY A 184 46.26 9.09 24.71
C GLY A 184 46.61 10.12 23.61
N LYS A 185 45.67 10.32 22.69
CA LYS A 185 45.34 11.57 21.96
C LYS A 185 46.24 12.14 20.84
N ASP A 186 45.56 12.25 19.69
CA ASP A 186 45.34 13.45 18.85
C ASP A 186 46.50 14.38 18.47
N GLY A 187 46.70 14.52 17.16
CA GLY A 187 47.47 15.61 16.56
C GLY A 187 47.52 15.58 15.04
N GLN A 188 46.45 16.02 14.37
CA GLN A 188 46.52 16.63 13.03
C GLN A 188 47.46 17.88 13.06
N PRO A 189 48.00 18.44 11.94
CA PRO A 189 47.38 18.46 10.60
C PRO A 189 48.32 18.36 9.36
N LYS A 190 47.65 18.16 8.22
CA LYS A 190 47.88 18.68 6.85
C LYS A 190 49.31 19.01 6.37
N GLY A 191 49.69 18.32 5.29
CA GLY A 191 49.74 18.95 3.96
C GLY A 191 51.13 19.13 3.33
N GLY A 192 51.31 18.54 2.14
CA GLY A 192 52.18 19.13 1.09
C GLY A 192 53.33 18.28 0.56
N LYS A 193 53.04 17.62 -0.58
CA LYS A 193 53.86 17.49 -1.80
C LYS A 193 55.19 16.70 -1.84
N GLU A 194 55.19 15.82 -2.85
CA GLU A 194 56.25 15.51 -3.83
C GLU A 194 57.48 14.70 -3.38
N GLY A 195 57.81 13.64 -4.15
CA GLY A 195 59.19 13.15 -4.24
C GLY A 195 59.42 11.65 -4.38
N LYS A 196 59.29 11.15 -5.63
CA LYS A 196 60.11 10.13 -6.33
C LYS A 196 60.99 9.10 -5.56
N GLU A 197 60.80 7.85 -6.01
CA GLU A 197 61.79 6.84 -6.46
C GLU A 197 62.99 6.40 -5.60
N GLY A 198 63.11 5.08 -5.48
CA GLY A 198 64.30 4.31 -5.10
C GLY A 198 63.91 2.86 -4.82
N LYS A 199 63.62 2.01 -5.83
CA LYS A 199 64.57 1.17 -6.58
C LYS A 199 65.56 0.40 -5.72
N GLU A 200 65.36 -0.92 -5.69
CA GLU A 200 66.30 -2.04 -5.89
C GLU A 200 65.75 -3.25 -5.11
N GLY A 201 65.59 -4.45 -5.65
CA GLY A 201 66.16 -5.02 -6.86
C GLY A 201 66.71 -6.41 -6.50
N GLU A 202 66.21 -7.43 -7.21
CA GLU A 202 66.84 -8.75 -7.41
C GLU A 202 66.84 -9.73 -6.21
N LYS A 203 66.69 -11.05 -6.37
CA LYS A 203 66.49 -11.93 -7.54
C LYS A 203 66.02 -13.30 -7.03
N LYS A 204 65.07 -13.87 -7.76
CA LYS A 204 64.94 -15.27 -8.23
C LYS A 204 65.50 -16.42 -7.37
N GLY A 205 64.59 -17.35 -7.04
CA GLY A 205 64.86 -18.78 -6.96
C GLY A 205 63.63 -19.55 -7.43
N GLN A 206 63.74 -20.22 -8.58
CA GLN A 206 62.78 -21.24 -9.04
C GLN A 206 62.82 -22.45 -8.11
N GLY A 207 61.67 -23.04 -7.86
CA GLY A 207 61.53 -24.37 -7.28
C GLY A 207 60.14 -24.90 -7.58
N GLU A 208 60.04 -25.73 -8.62
CA GLU A 208 58.94 -26.68 -8.77
C GLU A 208 58.91 -27.57 -7.53
N GLY A 209 57.72 -27.75 -6.96
CA GLY A 209 57.46 -28.61 -5.83
C GLY A 209 56.01 -29.04 -5.89
N GLU A 210 55.77 -30.14 -6.59
CA GLU A 210 54.59 -30.98 -6.36
C GLU A 210 54.55 -31.33 -4.87
N GLY A 211 53.51 -30.87 -4.19
CA GLY A 211 53.21 -31.18 -2.81
C GLY A 211 51.75 -31.57 -2.71
N GLN A 212 51.44 -32.79 -3.12
CA GLN A 212 50.26 -33.51 -2.62
C GLN A 212 50.37 -33.57 -1.10
N GLY A 213 49.55 -32.76 -0.43
CA GLY A 213 49.33 -32.82 1.02
C GLY A 213 47.88 -33.21 1.24
N GLU A 214 47.66 -34.50 1.50
CA GLU A 214 46.38 -35.10 1.87
C GLU A 214 45.76 -34.37 3.07
N GLY A 215 44.66 -33.67 2.80
CA GLY A 215 43.68 -33.20 3.77
C GLY A 215 42.31 -33.80 3.43
N GLU A 216 42.25 -35.12 3.34
CA GLU A 216 41.08 -35.89 2.84
C GLU A 216 39.88 -35.89 3.79
N GLY A 217 39.99 -35.36 5.01
CA GLY A 217 38.87 -35.33 5.96
C GLY A 217 37.89 -34.14 5.80
N ASP A 218 38.38 -32.98 5.37
CA ASP A 218 37.60 -31.72 5.39
C ASP A 218 36.97 -31.40 4.02
N SER A 219 37.54 -31.97 2.96
CA SER A 219 37.09 -31.81 1.57
C SER A 219 35.91 -32.73 1.20
N GLU A 220 35.80 -33.92 1.82
CA GLU A 220 34.64 -34.80 1.63
C GLU A 220 33.37 -34.26 2.31
N MET A 221 33.48 -33.69 3.53
CA MET A 221 32.35 -33.06 4.22
C MET A 221 31.83 -31.83 3.48
N GLN A 222 32.72 -30.96 2.98
CA GLN A 222 32.34 -29.78 2.20
C GLN A 222 31.71 -30.15 0.85
N ASN A 223 32.20 -31.21 0.18
CA ASN A 223 31.57 -31.73 -1.03
C ASN A 223 30.18 -32.34 -0.76
N GLY A 224 30.00 -32.99 0.39
CA GLY A 224 28.69 -33.51 0.82
C GLY A 224 27.67 -32.40 1.07
N GLU A 225 28.04 -31.37 1.84
CA GLU A 225 27.19 -30.20 2.10
C GLU A 225 26.86 -29.43 0.81
N LEU A 226 27.85 -29.27 -0.10
CA LEU A 226 27.65 -28.65 -1.41
C LEU A 226 26.64 -29.41 -2.25
N TYR A 227 26.75 -30.74 -2.29
CA TYR A 227 25.85 -31.60 -3.04
C TYR A 227 24.42 -31.58 -2.45
N GLU A 228 24.25 -31.53 -1.12
CA GLU A 228 22.94 -31.37 -0.49
C GLU A 228 22.29 -30.03 -0.89
N ILE A 229 23.05 -28.93 -0.85
CA ILE A 229 22.57 -27.60 -1.23
C ILE A 229 22.18 -27.57 -2.70
N TYR A 230 22.99 -28.17 -3.58
CA TYR A 230 22.67 -28.32 -5.00
C TYR A 230 21.37 -29.09 -5.22
N GLN A 231 21.19 -30.23 -4.54
CA GLN A 231 19.96 -31.03 -4.66
C GLN A 231 18.72 -30.26 -4.21
N ARG A 232 18.82 -29.51 -3.10
CA ARG A 232 17.72 -28.66 -2.63
C ARG A 232 17.42 -27.53 -3.61
N GLN A 233 18.44 -26.87 -4.17
CA GLN A 233 18.24 -25.83 -5.18
C GLN A 233 17.50 -26.36 -6.41
N GLN A 234 17.86 -27.56 -6.88
CA GLN A 234 17.17 -28.24 -7.98
C GLN A 234 15.69 -28.53 -7.65
N GLN A 235 15.40 -28.98 -6.42
CA GLN A 235 14.04 -29.23 -5.98
C GLN A 235 13.21 -27.94 -5.99
N LEU A 236 13.77 -26.83 -5.52
CA LEU A 236 13.10 -25.52 -5.56
C LEU A 236 12.84 -25.04 -6.98
N ARG A 237 13.79 -25.25 -7.89
CA ARG A 237 13.59 -24.93 -9.31
C ARG A 237 12.43 -25.73 -9.91
N GLN A 238 12.37 -27.04 -9.65
CA GLN A 238 11.28 -27.89 -10.12
C GLN A 238 9.93 -27.49 -9.52
N ALA A 239 9.89 -27.17 -8.23
CA ALA A 239 8.68 -26.70 -7.56
C ALA A 239 8.18 -25.37 -8.15
N LEU A 240 9.10 -24.43 -8.39
CA LEU A 240 8.79 -23.15 -9.01
C LEU A 240 8.29 -23.34 -10.46
N GLU A 241 8.93 -24.23 -11.22
CA GLU A 241 8.55 -24.54 -12.59
C GLU A 241 7.16 -25.19 -12.68
N ASN A 242 6.85 -26.13 -11.78
CA ASN A 242 5.53 -26.75 -11.68
C ASN A 242 4.46 -25.72 -11.34
N ARG A 243 4.74 -24.81 -10.40
CA ARG A 243 3.81 -23.74 -10.01
C ARG A 243 3.56 -22.72 -11.11
N LEU A 244 4.59 -22.32 -11.86
CA LEU A 244 4.46 -21.35 -12.95
C LEU A 244 3.70 -21.92 -14.17
N GLY A 245 3.68 -23.25 -14.34
CA GLY A 245 3.00 -23.90 -15.46
C GLY A 245 3.54 -23.45 -16.84
N LYS A 246 2.77 -23.65 -17.91
CA LYS A 246 3.18 -23.25 -19.28
C LYS A 246 3.08 -21.74 -19.53
N ASP A 247 2.16 -21.05 -18.85
CA ASP A 247 1.87 -19.63 -19.09
C ASP A 247 2.69 -18.69 -18.19
N GLY A 248 3.07 -19.11 -16.97
CA GLY A 248 3.92 -18.34 -16.05
C GLY A 248 5.41 -18.36 -16.39
N LYS A 249 5.84 -19.20 -17.35
CA LYS A 249 7.21 -19.20 -17.90
C LYS A 249 7.54 -17.95 -18.74
N LYS A 250 6.56 -17.10 -19.04
CA LYS A 250 6.77 -15.84 -19.77
C LYS A 250 6.94 -14.68 -18.78
N GLY A 251 8.02 -13.91 -18.93
CA GLY A 251 8.35 -12.77 -18.07
C GLY A 251 9.17 -13.17 -16.84
N LEU A 252 8.89 -12.52 -15.69
CA LEU A 252 9.66 -12.64 -14.44
C LEU A 252 9.82 -14.10 -13.96
N GLY A 253 8.80 -14.94 -14.12
CA GLY A 253 8.88 -16.36 -13.71
C GLY A 253 9.90 -17.16 -14.51
N GLY A 254 10.06 -16.88 -15.81
CA GLY A 254 11.07 -17.52 -16.65
C GLY A 254 12.50 -17.03 -16.36
N GLU A 255 12.65 -15.76 -15.96
CA GLU A 255 13.94 -15.21 -15.54
C GLU A 255 14.41 -15.85 -14.24
N LEU A 256 13.51 -16.03 -13.27
CA LEU A 256 13.80 -16.71 -12.00
C LEU A 256 14.27 -18.16 -12.18
N ILE A 257 13.61 -18.93 -13.06
CA ILE A 257 14.04 -20.30 -13.36
C ILE A 257 15.47 -20.31 -13.92
N LYS A 258 15.81 -19.38 -14.82
CA LYS A 258 17.17 -19.27 -15.37
C LYS A 258 18.20 -18.89 -14.32
N GLN A 259 17.86 -17.97 -13.41
CA GLN A 259 18.74 -17.62 -12.30
C GLN A 259 19.02 -18.81 -11.38
N MET A 260 18.00 -19.64 -11.12
CA MET A 260 18.18 -20.89 -10.37
C MET A 260 19.14 -21.86 -11.09
N GLU A 261 19.03 -22.00 -12.42
CA GLU A 261 19.96 -22.82 -13.23
C GLU A 261 21.39 -22.28 -13.20
N GLU A 262 21.57 -20.96 -13.25
CA GLU A 262 22.89 -20.34 -13.15
C GLU A 262 23.54 -20.59 -11.78
N ILE A 263 22.76 -20.48 -10.71
CA ILE A 263 23.21 -20.77 -9.34
C ILE A 263 23.61 -22.25 -9.22
N GLU A 264 22.80 -23.16 -9.76
CA GLU A 264 23.08 -24.60 -9.82
C GLU A 264 24.41 -24.89 -10.55
N LEU A 265 24.64 -24.23 -11.68
CA LEU A 265 25.88 -24.36 -12.45
C LEU A 265 27.09 -23.79 -11.70
N ASP A 266 26.94 -22.61 -11.09
CA ASP A 266 28.03 -22.00 -10.33
C ASP A 266 28.34 -22.82 -9.05
N LEU A 267 27.34 -23.41 -8.39
CA LEU A 267 27.53 -24.33 -7.27
C LEU A 267 28.37 -25.55 -7.66
N ILE A 268 28.08 -26.19 -8.79
CA ILE A 268 28.87 -27.35 -9.27
C ILE A 268 30.28 -26.93 -9.68
N ASN A 269 30.43 -25.83 -10.42
CA ASN A 269 31.71 -25.47 -11.04
C ASN A 269 32.67 -24.74 -10.10
N LYS A 270 32.14 -23.96 -9.15
CA LYS A 270 32.91 -23.03 -8.31
C LYS A 270 32.71 -23.27 -6.82
N GLY A 271 31.72 -24.06 -6.41
CA GLY A 271 31.42 -24.34 -5.01
C GLY A 271 30.90 -23.13 -4.24
N PHE A 272 31.17 -23.08 -2.94
CA PHE A 272 30.76 -21.99 -2.06
C PHE A 272 31.56 -20.71 -2.30
N THR A 273 31.01 -19.79 -3.11
CA THR A 273 31.63 -18.50 -3.40
C THR A 273 30.74 -17.32 -2.99
N ASN A 274 31.36 -16.16 -2.74
CA ASN A 274 30.60 -14.94 -2.44
C ASN A 274 29.74 -14.51 -3.64
N GLN A 275 30.18 -14.81 -4.86
CA GLN A 275 29.42 -14.54 -6.08
C GLN A 275 28.16 -15.40 -6.17
N THR A 276 28.25 -16.70 -5.85
CA THR A 276 27.08 -17.59 -5.80
C THR A 276 26.09 -17.16 -4.73
N LEU A 277 26.57 -16.75 -3.55
CA LEU A 277 25.72 -16.28 -2.46
C LEU A 277 24.96 -15.00 -2.86
N GLN A 278 25.65 -14.04 -3.48
CA GLN A 278 25.00 -12.82 -3.99
C GLN A 278 23.90 -13.14 -4.99
N LYS A 279 24.16 -14.04 -5.95
CA LYS A 279 23.14 -14.48 -6.90
C LYS A 279 21.93 -15.12 -6.22
N MET A 280 22.14 -15.93 -5.17
CA MET A 280 21.03 -16.54 -4.43
C MET A 280 20.23 -15.52 -3.60
N MET A 281 20.88 -14.47 -3.09
CA MET A 281 20.21 -13.36 -2.41
C MET A 281 19.39 -12.53 -3.41
N ASP A 282 19.94 -12.26 -4.60
CA ASP A 282 19.22 -11.57 -5.69
C ASP A 282 18.01 -12.39 -6.14
N LEU A 283 18.17 -13.70 -6.29
CA LEU A 283 17.09 -14.64 -6.60
C LEU A 283 15.98 -14.57 -5.53
N GLN A 284 16.33 -14.61 -4.25
CA GLN A 284 15.37 -14.49 -3.15
C GLN A 284 14.56 -13.19 -3.25
N HIS A 285 15.23 -12.07 -3.53
CA HIS A 285 14.56 -10.78 -3.71
C HIS A 285 13.60 -10.78 -4.92
N GLN A 286 13.99 -11.41 -6.03
CA GLN A 286 13.11 -11.54 -7.19
C GLN A 286 11.91 -12.46 -6.92
N LEU A 287 12.08 -13.52 -6.13
CA LEU A 287 10.98 -14.39 -5.73
C LEU A 287 9.96 -13.62 -4.86
N LEU A 288 10.43 -12.82 -3.89
CA LEU A 288 9.58 -11.92 -3.09
C LEU A 288 8.84 -10.90 -3.96
N LYS A 289 9.50 -10.37 -5.00
CA LYS A 289 8.85 -9.47 -5.96
C LYS A 289 7.76 -10.20 -6.76
N LEU A 290 8.01 -11.45 -7.16
CA LEU A 290 7.02 -12.27 -7.85
C LEU A 290 5.83 -12.56 -6.94
N GLU A 291 6.06 -12.90 -5.68
CA GLU A 291 5.01 -13.11 -4.68
C GLU A 291 4.13 -11.87 -4.54
N ASN A 292 4.73 -10.70 -4.31
CA ASN A 292 4.00 -9.44 -4.24
C ASN A 292 3.19 -9.16 -5.52
N ALA A 293 3.75 -9.44 -6.70
CA ALA A 293 3.04 -9.28 -7.95
C ALA A 293 1.85 -10.24 -8.07
N THR A 294 2.02 -11.52 -7.71
CA THR A 294 0.92 -12.50 -7.70
C THR A 294 -0.16 -12.14 -6.68
N PHE A 295 0.24 -11.59 -5.53
CA PHE A 295 -0.67 -11.10 -4.50
C PHE A 295 -1.49 -9.90 -5.00
N MET A 296 -0.82 -8.88 -5.57
CA MET A 296 -1.48 -7.72 -6.16
C MET A 296 -2.37 -8.08 -7.35
N GLN A 297 -1.99 -9.08 -8.17
CA GLN A 297 -2.82 -9.55 -9.28
C GLN A 297 -4.13 -10.19 -8.81
N GLY A 298 -4.16 -10.75 -7.59
CA GLY A 298 -5.36 -11.30 -6.97
C GLY A 298 -6.32 -10.25 -6.39
N GLN A 299 -5.87 -9.00 -6.23
CA GLN A 299 -6.73 -7.89 -5.81
C GLN A 299 -7.59 -7.44 -6.99
N ASP A 300 -8.89 -7.70 -6.91
CA ASP A 300 -9.83 -7.40 -7.99
C ASP A 300 -9.93 -5.88 -8.24
N ASN A 301 -9.81 -5.46 -9.49
CA ASN A 301 -9.85 -4.04 -9.89
C ASN A 301 -11.28 -3.45 -9.89
N LYS A 302 -12.28 -4.18 -9.40
CA LYS A 302 -13.70 -3.77 -9.44
C LYS A 302 -13.98 -2.41 -8.79
N ARG A 303 -13.19 -1.99 -7.81
CA ARG A 303 -13.25 -0.61 -7.26
C ARG A 303 -11.98 0.15 -7.58
N LYS A 304 -11.96 0.82 -8.71
CA LYS A 304 -11.06 1.96 -8.91
C LYS A 304 -11.83 3.22 -8.55
N SER A 305 -11.36 3.92 -7.51
CA SER A 305 -11.78 5.29 -7.25
C SER A 305 -11.21 6.14 -8.39
N GLU A 306 -12.03 6.46 -9.38
CA GLU A 306 -11.74 7.62 -10.21
C GLU A 306 -12.06 8.84 -9.34
N THR A 307 -11.04 9.34 -8.64
CA THR A 307 -11.13 10.65 -7.99
C THR A 307 -11.69 11.65 -8.99
N ASN A 308 -12.63 12.47 -8.52
CA ASN A 308 -13.38 13.42 -9.32
C ASN A 308 -12.46 14.30 -10.19
N ASN A 309 -12.33 13.96 -11.48
CA ASN A 309 -11.67 14.81 -12.49
C ASN A 309 -12.57 15.97 -12.96
N LYS A 310 -13.76 16.15 -12.37
CA LYS A 310 -14.61 17.32 -12.65
C LYS A 310 -14.23 18.43 -11.69
N ASP A 311 -13.47 19.38 -12.20
CA ASP A 311 -13.33 20.69 -11.58
C ASP A 311 -14.72 21.23 -11.22
N PHE A 312 -14.90 21.61 -9.95
CA PHE A 312 -16.12 22.26 -9.49
C PHE A 312 -16.20 23.64 -10.15
N ASP A 313 -17.01 23.76 -11.21
CA ASP A 313 -17.27 25.05 -11.85
C ASP A 313 -18.29 25.82 -11.02
N ASN A 314 -17.82 26.83 -10.29
CA ASN A 314 -18.65 27.68 -9.47
C ASN A 314 -19.42 28.66 -10.37
N THR A 315 -20.55 28.23 -10.91
CA THR A 315 -21.45 29.09 -11.69
C THR A 315 -22.28 30.00 -10.77
N VAL A 316 -21.66 30.80 -9.90
CA VAL A 316 -22.40 31.94 -9.32
C VAL A 316 -22.71 32.88 -10.48
N PRO A 317 -23.98 33.09 -10.86
CA PRO A 317 -24.30 34.05 -11.90
C PRO A 317 -23.81 35.41 -11.41
N ASN A 318 -22.86 35.99 -12.13
CA ASN A 318 -22.31 37.31 -11.85
C ASN A 318 -23.49 38.29 -11.72
N GLN A 319 -23.74 38.81 -10.51
CA GLN A 319 -24.89 39.70 -10.23
C GLN A 319 -24.63 41.15 -10.70
N ILE A 320 -23.40 41.46 -11.13
CA ILE A 320 -23.01 42.79 -11.64
C ILE A 320 -23.91 43.32 -12.78
N PRO A 321 -24.40 42.51 -13.75
CA PRO A 321 -25.31 42.98 -14.79
C PRO A 321 -26.67 43.42 -14.24
N LYS A 322 -27.24 42.68 -13.26
CA LYS A 322 -28.49 43.05 -12.58
C LYS A 322 -28.35 44.32 -11.74
N ALA A 323 -27.19 44.53 -11.10
CA ALA A 323 -26.91 45.78 -10.40
C ALA A 323 -26.88 46.98 -11.36
N LYS A 324 -26.39 46.79 -12.60
CA LYS A 324 -26.45 47.81 -13.67
C LYS A 324 -27.89 48.16 -14.07
N GLU A 325 -28.79 47.17 -14.11
CA GLU A 325 -30.22 47.42 -14.35
C GLU A 325 -30.84 48.28 -13.24
N TYR A 326 -30.43 48.10 -11.98
CA TYR A 326 -30.89 48.93 -10.85
C TYR A 326 -30.49 50.42 -10.99
N PHE A 327 -29.32 50.72 -11.58
CA PHE A 327 -28.91 52.10 -11.88
C PHE A 327 -29.63 52.67 -13.11
N ASN A 328 -30.07 51.81 -14.03
CA ASN A 328 -30.90 52.20 -15.18
C ASN A 328 -32.37 52.44 -14.78
N THR A 329 -32.85 51.82 -13.70
CA THR A 329 -34.14 52.12 -13.07
C THR A 329 -34.03 53.30 -12.11
N THR A 330 -33.24 54.31 -12.46
CA THR A 330 -33.61 55.65 -12.03
C THR A 330 -35.02 55.88 -12.58
N GLU A 331 -36.03 55.60 -11.75
CA GLU A 331 -37.11 56.55 -11.59
C GLU A 331 -36.41 57.90 -11.56
N ILE A 332 -36.35 58.55 -12.72
CA ILE A 332 -36.24 59.98 -12.78
C ILE A 332 -37.46 60.39 -11.97
N LEU A 333 -37.25 60.65 -10.68
CA LEU A 333 -38.23 61.33 -9.88
C LEU A 333 -38.41 62.65 -10.62
N ASN A 334 -39.40 62.68 -11.50
CA ASN A 334 -39.62 63.80 -12.39
C ASN A 334 -40.10 64.91 -11.47
N ARG A 335 -39.14 65.67 -10.92
CA ARG A 335 -39.39 66.88 -10.16
C ARG A 335 -39.82 67.95 -11.16
N GLN A 336 -40.87 67.68 -11.93
CA GLN A 336 -41.69 68.73 -12.49
C GLN A 336 -42.29 69.45 -11.29
N ALA A 337 -41.70 70.59 -10.92
CA ALA A 337 -42.33 71.49 -9.98
C ALA A 337 -43.71 71.84 -10.56
N LEU A 338 -44.76 71.31 -9.94
CA LEU A 338 -46.14 71.63 -10.33
C LEU A 338 -46.28 73.16 -10.36
N PRO A 339 -46.89 73.75 -11.41
CA PRO A 339 -47.10 75.18 -11.44
C PRO A 339 -47.96 75.56 -10.22
N LEU A 340 -47.39 76.33 -9.29
CA LEU A 340 -48.11 76.79 -8.11
C LEU A 340 -49.41 77.48 -8.56
N GLN A 341 -50.55 77.03 -8.02
CA GLN A 341 -51.81 77.74 -8.23
C GLN A 341 -51.65 79.21 -7.82
N GLN A 342 -52.32 80.12 -8.53
CA GLN A 342 -52.13 81.57 -8.40
C GLN A 342 -52.20 82.09 -6.95
N ILE A 343 -53.01 81.43 -6.12
CA ILE A 343 -53.20 81.73 -4.69
C ILE A 343 -51.91 81.49 -3.90
N TYR A 344 -51.22 80.38 -4.15
CA TYR A 344 -49.96 80.06 -3.48
C TYR A 344 -48.82 80.96 -3.99
N LYS A 345 -48.81 81.35 -5.28
CA LYS A 345 -47.86 82.37 -5.77
C LYS A 345 -48.00 83.70 -5.03
N LYS A 346 -49.23 84.17 -4.79
CA LYS A 346 -49.49 85.40 -4.02
C LYS A 346 -49.02 85.26 -2.57
N LYS A 347 -49.34 84.15 -1.90
CA LYS A 347 -48.90 83.89 -0.51
C LYS A 347 -47.38 83.81 -0.38
N VAL A 348 -46.70 83.19 -1.35
CA VAL A 348 -45.23 83.10 -1.39
C VAL A 348 -44.61 84.48 -1.60
N GLN A 349 -45.14 85.29 -2.54
CA GLN A 349 -44.70 86.68 -2.72
C GLN A 349 -44.94 87.53 -1.48
N GLU A 350 -46.06 87.33 -0.77
CA GLU A 350 -46.39 88.06 0.46
C GLU A 350 -45.48 87.63 1.62
N TYR A 351 -45.11 86.35 1.68
CA TYR A 351 -44.14 85.79 2.63
C TYR A 351 -42.74 86.37 2.42
N PHE A 352 -42.23 86.38 1.18
CA PHE A 352 -40.93 86.97 0.85
C PHE A 352 -40.89 88.50 0.85
N LYS A 353 -42.06 89.17 0.87
CA LYS A 353 -42.16 90.64 1.05
C LYS A 353 -42.19 91.07 2.52
N LYS A 354 -42.51 90.17 3.45
CA LYS A 354 -42.47 90.45 4.88
C LYS A 354 -41.17 89.91 5.48
N SER A 355 -40.27 90.86 5.76
CA SER A 355 -39.04 90.74 6.57
C SER A 355 -37.76 90.37 5.79
N ASN A 356 -37.00 91.42 5.44
CA ASN A 356 -35.53 91.47 5.30
C ASN A 356 -34.79 90.20 4.88
N ASP A 357 -34.67 89.95 3.57
CA ASP A 357 -33.43 89.39 3.03
C ASP A 357 -33.04 90.21 1.80
N GLN A 358 -32.07 91.10 2.00
CA GLN A 358 -31.27 91.66 0.91
C GLN A 358 -30.30 90.57 0.46
N PHE A 359 -30.46 90.09 -0.77
CA PHE A 359 -29.35 89.54 -1.55
C PHE A 359 -29.17 90.41 -2.79
#